data_AF-A0A7J4XLP6-F1
#
_entry.id   AF-A0A7J4XLP6-F1
#
_cell.length_a   1.000
_cell.length_b   1.000
_cell.length_c   1.000
_cell.angle_alpha   90.00
_cell.angle_beta   90.00
_cell.angle_gamma   90.00
#
_symmetry.space_group_name_H-M   'P 1'
#
loop_
_entity.id
_entity.type
_entity.pdbx_description
1 polymer ?
#
loop_
_entity_poly.entity_id
_entity_poly.type
_entity_poly.pdbx_seq_one_letter_code
_entity_poly.pdbx_strand_id
1 'polypeptide(L)'
;MRTVRLITCNDAMQAHIFQGALENEGIESLLHNENLSSLLKSCVSNISGVDIFVYEKDYERALQVLRDNQSFPEDLKCCPYCGSADITFKLRSDRRMRAACAAVLSLLVMAPPGDNHWTYKCNRCKALFDKPVSADYKREEESRI
;
A
#
# COMPACT_ATOMS: atom_id res chain seq x y z
N MET A 1 -1.51 31.10 -3.31
CA MET A 1 -0.63 29.99 -2.88
C MET A 1 -1.03 28.76 -3.69
N ARG A 2 -0.07 27.98 -4.21
CA ARG A 2 -0.35 26.79 -5.03
C ARG A 2 -0.08 25.53 -4.23
N THR A 3 -1.00 24.60 -4.26
CA THR A 3 -0.88 23.26 -3.68
C THR A 3 -0.71 22.25 -4.81
N VAL A 4 0.08 21.21 -4.54
CA VAL A 4 0.38 20.12 -5.47
C VAL A 4 0.07 18.79 -4.80
N ARG A 5 -0.36 17.80 -5.59
CA ARG A 5 -0.66 16.47 -5.07
C ARG A 5 0.64 15.74 -4.75
N LEU A 6 0.76 15.26 -3.52
CA LEU A 6 1.91 14.50 -3.04
C LEU A 6 1.76 13.00 -3.34
N ILE A 7 0.65 12.40 -2.87
CA ILE A 7 0.33 10.98 -3.02
C ILE A 7 -1.18 10.74 -2.94
N THR A 8 -1.63 9.62 -3.49
CA THR A 8 -2.99 9.11 -3.34
C THR A 8 -2.95 7.85 -2.46
N CYS A 9 -3.65 7.88 -1.33
CA CYS A 9 -3.74 6.75 -0.39
C CYS A 9 -5.01 5.94 -0.63
N ASN A 10 -4.95 4.61 -0.51
CA ASN A 10 -6.12 3.75 -0.75
C ASN A 10 -7.10 3.72 0.43
N ASP A 11 -6.70 4.22 1.59
CA ASP A 11 -7.50 4.22 2.82
C ASP A 11 -7.31 5.53 3.60
N ALA A 12 -8.39 6.01 4.24
CA ALA A 12 -8.38 7.24 5.01
C ALA A 12 -7.44 7.17 6.23
N MET A 13 -7.29 6.00 6.85
CA MET A 13 -6.35 5.81 7.96
C MET A 13 -4.91 6.04 7.50
N GLN A 14 -4.53 5.50 6.33
CA GLN A 14 -3.20 5.71 5.76
C GLN A 14 -2.95 7.18 5.46
N ALA A 15 -3.94 7.87 4.91
CA ALA A 15 -3.85 9.31 4.63
C ALA A 15 -3.62 10.14 5.90
N HIS A 16 -4.35 9.85 6.98
CA HIS A 16 -4.17 10.55 8.25
C HIS A 16 -2.84 10.21 8.95
N ILE A 17 -2.31 8.99 8.78
CA ILE A 17 -0.96 8.65 9.26
C ILE A 17 0.10 9.53 8.56
N PHE A 18 0.00 9.70 7.24
CA PHE A 18 0.93 10.55 6.49
C PHE A 18 0.75 12.02 6.85
N GLN A 19 -0.49 12.47 7.02
CA GLN A 19 -0.78 13.83 7.49
C GLN A 19 -0.12 14.09 8.86
N GLY A 20 -0.24 13.18 9.82
CA GLY A 20 0.42 13.30 11.12
C GLY A 20 1.95 13.34 11.02
N ALA A 21 2.55 12.54 10.12
CA ALA A 21 3.99 12.58 9.88
C ALA A 21 4.45 13.93 9.27
N LEU A 22 3.67 14.49 8.35
CA LEU A 22 3.94 15.82 7.77
C LEU A 22 3.77 16.94 8.81
N GLU A 23 2.75 16.86 9.65
CA GLU A 23 2.49 17.83 10.72
C GLU A 23 3.60 17.83 11.79
N ASN A 24 4.14 16.66 12.14
CA ASN A 24 5.29 16.55 13.05
C ASN A 24 6.52 17.31 12.55
N GLU A 25 6.66 17.44 11.23
CA GLU A 25 7.74 18.18 10.57
C GLU A 25 7.33 19.63 10.23
N GLY A 26 6.15 20.07 10.69
CA GLY A 26 5.63 21.42 10.45
C GLY A 26 5.23 21.68 8.99
N ILE A 27 4.89 20.63 8.23
CA ILE A 27 4.42 20.73 6.84
C ILE A 27 2.89 20.65 6.85
N GLU A 28 2.24 21.73 6.38
CA GLU A 28 0.79 21.76 6.23
C GLU A 28 0.35 20.89 5.05
N SER A 29 -0.65 20.04 5.28
CA SER A 29 -1.21 19.15 4.27
C SER A 29 -2.74 19.16 4.26
N LEU A 30 -3.31 18.97 3.08
CA LEU A 30 -4.75 19.00 2.83
C LEU A 30 -5.18 17.65 2.27
N LEU A 31 -6.18 17.03 2.90
CA LEU A 31 -6.76 15.79 2.41
C LEU A 31 -7.99 16.09 1.54
N HIS A 32 -8.04 15.49 0.37
CA HIS A 32 -9.21 15.48 -0.49
C HIS A 32 -9.78 14.06 -0.62
N ASN A 33 -11.08 13.97 -0.89
CA ASN A 33 -11.78 12.71 -1.17
C ASN A 33 -11.92 11.73 0.03
N GLU A 34 -11.83 12.26 1.26
CA GLU A 34 -11.99 11.49 2.50
C GLU A 34 -13.40 10.89 2.70
N ASN A 35 -14.45 11.62 2.30
CA ASN A 35 -15.84 11.18 2.52
C ASN A 35 -16.31 10.11 1.52
N LEU A 36 -15.81 10.12 0.28
CA LEU A 36 -16.16 9.14 -0.74
C LEU A 36 -15.50 7.77 -0.48
N SER A 37 -14.26 7.76 0.02
CA SER A 37 -13.52 6.53 0.35
C SER A 37 -14.13 5.78 1.54
N SER A 38 -14.71 6.50 2.51
CA SER A 38 -15.45 5.92 3.64
C SER A 38 -16.78 5.29 3.21
N LEU A 39 -17.51 5.94 2.31
CA LEU A 39 -18.86 5.51 1.90
C LEU A 39 -18.88 4.41 0.82
N LEU A 40 -17.89 4.36 -0.07
CA LEU A 40 -17.86 3.43 -1.22
C LEU A 40 -16.76 2.35 -1.14
N LYS A 41 -16.26 2.08 0.08
CA LYS A 41 -15.19 1.09 0.34
C LYS A 41 -15.46 -0.30 -0.26
N SER A 42 -16.73 -0.68 -0.44
CA SER A 42 -17.16 -1.98 -0.99
C SER A 42 -17.29 -2.03 -2.52
N CYS A 43 -17.41 -0.88 -3.20
CA CYS A 43 -17.81 -0.85 -4.62
C CYS A 43 -16.67 -0.51 -5.59
N VAL A 44 -15.65 0.26 -5.17
CA VAL A 44 -14.64 0.78 -6.12
C VAL A 44 -13.26 0.89 -5.49
N SER A 45 -12.53 -0.21 -5.44
CA SER A 45 -11.17 -0.31 -4.87
C SER A 45 -10.09 0.49 -5.62
N ASN A 46 -10.38 1.04 -6.81
CA ASN A 46 -9.39 1.72 -7.67
C ASN A 46 -9.68 3.20 -7.98
N ILE A 47 -10.81 3.77 -7.54
CA ILE A 47 -11.21 5.16 -7.91
C ILE A 47 -11.33 6.08 -6.68
N SER A 48 -11.38 5.51 -5.47
CA SER A 48 -11.69 6.27 -4.25
C SER A 48 -10.50 6.40 -3.30
N GLY A 49 -9.34 6.76 -3.82
CA GLY A 49 -8.19 7.10 -2.97
C GLY A 49 -8.36 8.47 -2.31
N VAL A 50 -7.78 8.66 -1.13
CA VAL A 50 -7.65 9.95 -0.44
C VAL A 50 -6.38 10.62 -0.94
N ASP A 51 -6.53 11.77 -1.59
CA ASP A 51 -5.40 12.53 -2.10
C ASP A 51 -4.83 13.44 -1.01
N ILE A 52 -3.50 13.42 -0.84
CA ILE A 52 -2.79 14.33 0.04
C ILE A 52 -2.15 15.43 -0.79
N PHE A 53 -2.46 16.68 -0.47
CA PHE A 53 -1.87 17.86 -1.09
C PHE A 53 -0.97 18.61 -0.11
N VAL A 54 0.12 19.17 -0.61
CA VAL A 54 1.04 20.03 0.14
C VAL A 54 1.31 21.30 -0.65
N TYR A 55 1.83 22.34 0.01
CA TYR A 55 2.31 23.51 -0.73
C TYR A 55 3.50 23.16 -1.62
N GLU A 56 3.56 23.77 -2.80
CA GLU A 56 4.62 23.52 -3.79
C GLU A 56 6.04 23.74 -3.21
N LYS A 57 6.20 24.73 -2.33
CA LYS A 57 7.47 25.03 -1.64
C LYS A 57 7.95 23.89 -0.72
N ASP A 58 7.03 23.09 -0.19
CA ASP A 58 7.31 22.04 0.79
C ASP A 58 7.29 20.64 0.16
N TYR A 59 7.07 20.54 -1.16
CA TYR A 59 6.89 19.27 -1.86
C TYR A 59 8.08 18.31 -1.69
N GLU A 60 9.29 18.77 -1.96
CA GLU A 60 10.51 17.95 -1.83
C GLU A 60 10.75 17.52 -0.37
N ARG A 61 10.49 18.42 0.57
CA ARG A 61 10.62 18.15 1.99
C ARG A 61 9.58 17.13 2.45
N ALA A 62 8.34 17.25 1.98
CA ALA A 62 7.26 16.31 2.25
C ALA A 62 7.55 14.91 1.68
N LEU A 63 8.10 14.82 0.47
CA LEU A 63 8.54 13.55 -0.11
C LEU A 63 9.62 12.89 0.74
N GLN A 64 10.57 13.67 1.26
CA GLN A 64 11.63 13.15 2.11
C GLN A 64 11.07 12.61 3.43
N VAL A 65 10.17 13.35 4.08
CA VAL A 65 9.49 12.92 5.31
C VAL A 65 8.74 11.60 5.10
N LEU A 66 8.04 11.45 3.98
CA LEU A 66 7.32 10.20 3.67
C LEU A 66 8.27 9.03 3.37
N ARG A 67 9.42 9.28 2.74
CA ARG A 67 10.46 8.25 2.55
C ARG A 67 11.07 7.81 3.88
N ASP A 68 11.46 8.78 4.72
CA ASP A 68 12.12 8.52 6.01
C ASP A 68 11.17 7.79 6.98
N ASN A 69 9.86 8.07 6.92
CA ASN A 69 8.83 7.38 7.70
C ASN A 69 8.34 6.08 7.06
N GLN A 70 9.07 5.51 6.08
CA GLN A 70 8.79 4.23 5.41
C GLN A 70 7.34 4.07 4.93
N SER A 71 6.75 5.20 4.55
CA SER A 71 5.32 5.33 4.31
C SER A 71 4.97 5.07 2.83
N PHE A 72 5.96 5.03 1.95
CA PHE A 72 5.73 4.83 0.52
C PHE A 72 5.48 3.35 0.15
N PRO A 73 4.32 3.01 -0.45
CA PRO A 73 4.02 1.65 -0.90
C PRO A 73 4.82 1.21 -2.15
N GLU A 74 5.51 2.12 -2.82
CA GLU A 74 6.12 1.89 -4.15
C GLU A 74 7.49 1.19 -4.11
N ASP A 75 8.12 1.09 -2.93
CA ASP A 75 9.44 0.47 -2.74
C ASP A 75 9.38 -0.98 -2.24
N LEU A 76 8.18 -1.52 -2.00
CA LEU A 76 7.98 -2.89 -1.53
C LEU A 76 8.12 -3.89 -2.69
N LYS A 77 9.35 -4.18 -3.14
CA LYS A 77 9.62 -5.06 -4.30
C LYS A 77 10.52 -6.26 -3.98
N CYS A 78 11.03 -6.36 -2.76
CA CYS A 78 12.04 -7.35 -2.38
C CYS A 78 11.45 -8.49 -1.53
N CYS A 79 12.08 -9.66 -1.61
CA CYS A 79 11.79 -10.79 -0.74
C CYS A 79 12.34 -10.53 0.68
N PRO A 80 11.54 -10.71 1.76
CA PRO A 80 12.00 -10.46 3.13
C PRO A 80 13.12 -11.40 3.59
N TYR A 81 13.15 -12.62 3.06
CA TYR A 81 14.13 -13.63 3.49
C TYR A 81 15.50 -13.45 2.84
N CYS A 82 15.53 -13.12 1.54
CA CYS A 82 16.77 -13.11 0.76
C CYS A 82 17.10 -11.78 0.07
N GLY A 83 16.23 -10.76 0.18
CA GLY A 83 16.42 -9.45 -0.44
C GLY A 83 16.28 -9.42 -1.97
N SER A 84 15.99 -10.55 -2.61
CA SER A 84 15.84 -10.63 -4.07
C SER A 84 14.60 -9.86 -4.55
N ALA A 85 14.76 -9.03 -5.59
CA ALA A 85 13.63 -8.43 -6.32
C ALA A 85 12.92 -9.42 -7.25
N ASP A 86 13.52 -10.59 -7.48
CA ASP A 86 12.94 -11.66 -8.31
C ASP A 86 11.86 -12.44 -7.52
N ILE A 87 10.66 -11.88 -7.52
CA ILE A 87 9.45 -12.40 -6.86
C ILE A 87 8.31 -12.53 -7.87
N THR A 88 7.52 -13.59 -7.77
CA THR A 88 6.35 -13.83 -8.63
C THR A 88 5.08 -13.86 -7.81
N PHE A 89 4.06 -13.13 -8.26
CA PHE A 89 2.73 -13.21 -7.67
C PHE A 89 1.98 -14.41 -8.25
N LYS A 90 1.55 -15.35 -7.40
CA LYS A 90 0.84 -16.55 -7.84
C LYS A 90 -0.42 -16.77 -7.02
N LEU A 91 -1.43 -17.34 -7.67
CA LEU A 91 -2.63 -17.84 -7.00
C LEU A 91 -2.26 -18.99 -6.06
N ARG A 92 -2.71 -18.93 -4.81
CA ARG A 92 -2.40 -19.92 -3.78
C ARG A 92 -2.92 -21.29 -4.22
N SER A 93 -1.99 -22.21 -4.53
CA SER A 93 -2.34 -23.51 -5.13
C SER A 93 -3.22 -24.39 -4.23
N ASP A 94 -3.04 -24.27 -2.91
CA ASP A 94 -3.77 -25.02 -1.88
C ASP A 94 -5.23 -24.57 -1.70
N ARG A 95 -5.62 -23.45 -2.32
CA ARG A 95 -6.98 -22.88 -2.21
C ARG A 95 -7.65 -22.66 -3.56
N ARG A 96 -7.19 -23.31 -4.64
CA ARG A 96 -7.77 -23.14 -5.99
C ARG A 96 -9.27 -23.43 -6.05
N MET A 97 -9.71 -24.53 -5.41
CA MET A 97 -11.14 -24.87 -5.35
C MET A 97 -11.94 -23.84 -4.55
N ARG A 98 -11.39 -23.34 -3.44
CA ARG A 98 -12.01 -22.26 -2.65
C ARG A 98 -12.10 -20.95 -3.41
N ALA A 99 -11.06 -20.60 -4.17
CA ALA A 99 -11.07 -19.41 -5.04
C ALA A 99 -12.11 -19.53 -6.16
N ALA A 100 -12.25 -20.72 -6.76
CA ALA A 100 -13.27 -20.98 -7.77
C ALA A 100 -14.69 -20.90 -7.18
N CYS A 101 -14.92 -21.52 -6.02
CA CYS A 101 -16.20 -21.41 -5.31
C CYS A 101 -16.50 -19.97 -4.92
N ALA A 102 -15.52 -19.23 -4.40
CA ALA A 102 -15.68 -17.83 -4.05
C ALA A 102 -16.02 -16.98 -5.29
N ALA A 103 -15.38 -17.21 -6.43
CA ALA A 103 -15.70 -16.51 -7.67
C ALA A 103 -17.15 -16.78 -8.15
N VAL A 104 -17.61 -18.03 -8.07
CA VAL A 104 -19.00 -18.39 -8.43
C VAL A 104 -20.00 -17.76 -7.45
N LEU A 105 -19.74 -17.82 -6.14
CA LEU A 105 -20.56 -17.18 -5.12
C LEU A 105 -20.58 -15.65 -5.27
N SER A 106 -19.44 -15.05 -5.57
CA SER A 106 -19.32 -13.62 -5.88
C SER A 106 -20.18 -13.21 -7.07
N LEU A 107 -20.25 -14.02 -8.12
CA LEU A 107 -21.14 -13.78 -9.25
C LEU A 107 -22.62 -13.90 -8.86
N LEU A 108 -22.98 -14.87 -8.02
CA LEU A 108 -24.36 -15.06 -7.54
C LEU A 108 -24.82 -13.92 -6.62
N VAL A 109 -23.93 -13.42 -5.78
CA VAL A 109 -24.23 -12.38 -4.78
C VAL A 109 -23.92 -10.97 -5.32
N MET A 110 -23.41 -10.86 -6.55
CA MET A 110 -22.96 -9.60 -7.16
C MET A 110 -21.97 -8.83 -6.26
N ALA A 111 -21.13 -9.56 -5.52
CA ALA A 111 -20.14 -9.00 -4.61
C ALA A 111 -18.72 -9.30 -5.12
N PRO A 112 -17.77 -8.36 -5.00
CA PRO A 112 -16.40 -8.59 -5.45
C PRO A 112 -15.75 -9.76 -4.69
N PRO A 113 -14.93 -10.60 -5.37
CA PRO A 113 -14.22 -11.69 -4.71
C PRO A 113 -13.19 -11.13 -3.73
N GLY A 114 -13.08 -11.76 -2.56
CA GLY A 114 -12.09 -11.39 -1.55
C GLY A 114 -10.65 -11.45 -2.08
N ASP A 115 -9.76 -10.69 -1.47
CA ASP A 115 -8.36 -10.47 -1.86
C ASP A 115 -7.37 -11.55 -1.36
N ASN A 116 -7.77 -12.38 -0.38
CA ASN A 116 -6.94 -13.39 0.30
C ASN A 116 -6.52 -14.63 -0.52
N HIS A 117 -6.53 -14.54 -1.85
CA HIS A 117 -6.28 -15.68 -2.75
C HIS A 117 -4.87 -15.71 -3.34
N TRP A 118 -4.09 -14.65 -3.17
CA TRP A 118 -2.80 -14.46 -3.82
C TRP A 118 -1.64 -14.51 -2.83
N THR A 119 -0.46 -14.92 -3.30
CA THR A 119 0.77 -14.98 -2.50
C THR A 119 1.98 -14.71 -3.38
N TYR A 120 3.03 -14.10 -2.82
CA TYR A 120 4.30 -13.93 -3.49
C TYR A 120 5.18 -15.15 -3.28
N LYS A 121 5.86 -15.57 -4.34
CA LYS A 121 6.90 -16.60 -4.31
C LYS A 121 8.21 -16.00 -4.76
N CYS A 122 9.26 -16.08 -3.95
CA CYS A 122 10.59 -15.71 -4.41
C CYS A 122 11.16 -16.78 -5.34
N ASN A 123 11.69 -16.38 -6.49
CA ASN A 123 12.31 -17.33 -7.42
C ASN A 123 13.68 -17.82 -6.96
N ARG A 124 14.38 -17.03 -6.13
CA ARG A 124 15.70 -17.34 -5.59
C ARG A 124 15.66 -18.28 -4.38
N CYS A 125 14.97 -17.91 -3.30
CA CYS A 125 14.90 -18.71 -2.07
C CYS A 125 13.66 -19.61 -1.97
N LYS A 126 12.73 -19.55 -2.93
CA LYS A 126 11.46 -20.30 -2.96
C LYS A 126 10.49 -20.02 -1.80
N ALA A 127 10.80 -19.07 -0.92
CA ALA A 127 9.92 -18.66 0.16
C ALA A 127 8.59 -18.10 -0.37
N LEU A 128 7.53 -18.34 0.39
CA LEU A 128 6.18 -17.83 0.16
C LEU A 128 5.86 -16.78 1.23
N PHE A 129 5.31 -15.63 0.82
CA PHE A 129 4.98 -14.53 1.73
C PHE A 129 3.88 -13.65 1.13
N ASP A 130 3.22 -12.85 1.97
CA ASP A 130 2.05 -12.08 1.56
C ASP A 130 2.38 -10.63 1.20
N LYS A 131 3.44 -10.05 1.79
CA LYS A 131 3.87 -8.67 1.52
C LYS A 131 5.38 -8.61 1.22
N PRO A 132 5.81 -8.05 0.07
CA PRO A 132 7.21 -7.74 -0.20
C PRO A 132 7.71 -6.59 0.70
N VAL A 133 9.03 -6.42 0.78
CA VAL A 133 9.71 -5.41 1.60
C VAL A 133 10.57 -4.47 0.74
N SER A 134 11.02 -3.36 1.32
CA SER A 134 11.99 -2.46 0.70
C SER A 134 13.39 -3.09 0.61
N ALA A 135 14.25 -2.55 -0.27
CA ALA A 135 15.63 -3.00 -0.39
C ALA A 135 16.46 -2.71 0.88
N ASP A 136 16.08 -1.68 1.64
CA ASP A 136 16.76 -1.24 2.86
C ASP A 136 16.30 -1.97 4.13
N TYR A 137 15.26 -2.81 4.03
CA TYR A 137 14.60 -3.50 5.14
C TYR A 137 15.56 -4.17 6.15
N LYS A 138 16.63 -4.83 5.68
CA LYS A 138 17.60 -5.50 6.58
C LYS A 138 18.43 -4.53 7.42
N ARG A 139 18.79 -3.36 6.87
CA ARG A 139 19.56 -2.33 7.60
C ARG A 139 18.71 -1.71 8.72
N GLU A 140 17.42 -1.60 8.48
CA GLU A 140 16.45 -1.01 9.42
C GLU A 140 16.11 -1.96 10.56
N GLU A 141 16.00 -3.26 10.30
CA GLU A 141 15.77 -4.27 11.34
C GLU A 141 16.95 -4.39 12.31
N GLU A 142 18.19 -4.26 11.83
CA GLU A 142 19.39 -4.22 12.69
C GLU A 142 19.49 -2.92 13.52
N SER A 143 18.98 -1.79 13.01
CA SER A 143 18.99 -0.51 13.75
C SER A 143 17.90 -0.41 14.84
N ARG A 144 16.96 -1.36 14.86
CA ARG A 144 15.85 -1.43 15.82
C ARG A 144 16.15 -2.37 16.99
N ILE A 145 17.32 -3.02 17.01
CA ILE A 145 17.81 -3.92 18.07
C ILE A 145 18.74 -3.18 19.01
#